data_AF-A0A382V739-F1
#
_entry.id   AF-A0A382V739-F1
#
_cell.length_a   1.000
_cell.length_b   1.000
_cell.length_c   1.000
_cell.angle_alpha   90.00
_cell.angle_beta   90.00
_cell.angle_gamma   90.00
#
_symmetry.space_group_name_H-M   'P 1'
#
loop_
_entity.id
_entity.type
_entity.pdbx_description
1 polymer ?
#
loop_
_entity_poly.entity_id
_entity_poly.type
_entity_poly.pdbx_seq_one_letter_code
_entity_poly.pdbx_strand_id
1 'polypeptide(L)'
;MSGLALIMNGLGFKIQGSDISDNKNIERLKNKKIPIFLNHNKKNLNKSSILVISSAIKKNNPELKQAKKLNLPIYSRGEMLGNI
;
A
#
# COMPACT_ATOMS: atom_id res chain seq x y z
N MET A 1 -6.38 1.98 4.93
CA MET A 1 -5.05 2.56 4.63
C MET A 1 -5.11 3.89 3.87
N SER A 2 -6.26 4.31 3.34
CA SER A 2 -6.41 5.51 2.49
C SER A 2 -5.92 6.82 3.12
N GLY A 3 -6.15 7.04 4.42
CA GLY A 3 -5.66 8.25 5.11
C GLY A 3 -4.14 8.40 5.05
N LEU A 4 -3.41 7.34 5.40
CA LEU A 4 -1.95 7.31 5.31
C LEU A 4 -1.47 7.54 3.87
N ALA A 5 -2.11 6.89 2.89
CA ALA A 5 -1.77 7.08 1.48
C ALA A 5 -1.91 8.55 1.04
N LEU A 6 -2.95 9.26 1.51
CA LEU A 6 -3.13 10.69 1.21
C LEU A 6 -2.07 11.57 1.87
N ILE A 7 -1.74 11.31 3.14
CA ILE A 7 -0.68 12.04 3.85
C ILE A 7 0.64 11.90 3.09
N MET A 8 1.05 10.66 2.81
CA MET A 8 2.32 10.38 2.13
C MET A 8 2.36 10.99 0.72
N ASN A 9 1.25 10.93 -0.02
CA ASN A 9 1.15 11.59 -1.32
C ASN A 9 1.27 13.13 -1.19
N GLY A 10 0.70 13.72 -0.13
CA GLY A 10 0.83 15.15 0.17
C GLY A 10 2.26 15.58 0.52
N LEU A 11 3.04 14.67 1.11
CA LEU A 11 4.48 14.85 1.39
C LEU A 11 5.37 14.64 0.15
N GLY A 12 4.78 14.38 -1.03
CA GLY A 12 5.52 14.24 -2.29
C GLY A 12 6.00 12.83 -2.62
N PHE A 13 5.65 11.82 -1.80
CA PHE A 13 5.97 10.43 -2.11
C PHE A 13 5.10 9.88 -3.25
N LYS A 14 5.69 8.98 -4.05
CA LYS A 14 4.94 8.21 -5.05
C LYS A 14 4.24 7.05 -4.37
N ILE A 15 2.91 7.11 -4.33
CA ILE A 15 2.08 6.12 -3.65
C ILE A 15 1.31 5.27 -4.66
N GLN A 16 1.22 3.98 -4.37
CA GLN A 16 0.30 3.04 -5.01
C GLN A 16 -0.23 2.08 -3.93
N GLY A 17 -1.33 1.39 -4.19
CA GLY A 17 -1.90 0.45 -3.22
C GLY A 17 -2.76 -0.64 -3.85
N SER A 18 -3.15 -1.61 -3.03
CA SER A 18 -4.11 -2.66 -3.40
C SER A 18 -5.18 -2.81 -2.32
N ASP A 19 -6.38 -3.22 -2.73
CA ASP A 19 -7.47 -3.59 -1.82
C ASP A 19 -8.36 -4.65 -2.48
N ILE A 20 -9.06 -5.46 -1.68
CA ILE A 20 -9.99 -6.48 -2.18
C ILE A 20 -11.35 -5.89 -2.55
N SER A 21 -11.68 -4.68 -2.09
CA SER A 21 -13.00 -4.07 -2.24
C SER A 21 -12.90 -2.73 -2.96
N ASP A 22 -13.68 -2.53 -4.03
CA ASP A 22 -13.86 -1.18 -4.58
C ASP A 22 -14.86 -0.42 -3.70
N ASN A 23 -14.45 0.74 -3.19
CA ASN A 23 -15.23 1.52 -2.24
C ASN A 23 -14.89 3.01 -2.32
N LYS A 24 -15.67 3.85 -1.62
CA LYS A 24 -15.51 5.32 -1.62
C LYS A 24 -14.10 5.80 -1.28
N ASN A 25 -13.34 5.05 -0.45
CA ASN A 25 -11.95 5.41 -0.18
C ASN A 25 -11.06 5.23 -1.40
N ILE A 26 -11.28 4.19 -2.20
CA ILE A 26 -10.54 3.94 -3.43
C ILE A 26 -10.86 5.00 -4.46
N GLU A 27 -12.13 5.37 -4.63
CA GLU A 27 -12.53 6.48 -5.50
C GLU A 27 -11.81 7.78 -5.11
N ARG A 28 -11.74 8.09 -3.81
CA ARG A 28 -11.02 9.26 -3.31
C ARG A 28 -9.52 9.22 -3.64
N LEU A 29 -8.87 8.06 -3.55
CA LEU A 29 -7.46 7.90 -3.92
C LEU A 29 -7.25 8.02 -5.44
N LYS A 30 -8.13 7.41 -6.25
CA LYS A 30 -8.13 7.52 -7.71
C LYS A 30 -8.28 8.99 -8.15
N ASN A 31 -9.18 9.75 -7.52
CA ASN A 31 -9.36 11.19 -7.79
C ASN A 31 -8.12 12.03 -7.45
N LYS A 32 -7.27 11.54 -6.53
CA LYS A 32 -5.96 12.13 -6.22
C LYS A 32 -4.84 11.58 -7.10
N LYS A 33 -5.17 10.87 -8.18
CA LYS A 33 -4.25 10.23 -9.13
C LYS A 33 -3.31 9.19 -8.48
N ILE A 34 -3.72 8.62 -7.35
CA ILE A 34 -2.98 7.54 -6.68
C ILE A 34 -3.43 6.22 -7.33
N PRO A 35 -2.53 5.44 -7.96
CA PRO A 35 -2.87 4.15 -8.57
C PRO A 35 -3.28 3.13 -7.51
N ILE A 36 -4.48 2.56 -7.66
CA ILE A 36 -5.00 1.50 -6.80
C ILE A 36 -5.36 0.28 -7.63
N PHE A 37 -4.84 -0.87 -7.24
CA PHE A 37 -5.10 -2.17 -7.86
C PHE A 37 -6.19 -2.90 -7.08
N LEU A 38 -7.17 -3.47 -7.78
CA LEU A 38 -8.14 -4.35 -7.16
C LEU A 38 -7.56 -5.76 -7.04
N ASN A 39 -7.82 -6.39 -5.89
CA ASN A 39 -7.24 -7.65 -5.44
C ASN A 39 -5.73 -7.61 -5.21
N HIS A 40 -5.26 -8.57 -4.42
CA HIS A 40 -3.85 -8.70 -4.10
C HIS A 40 -3.13 -9.53 -5.15
N ASN A 41 -2.05 -8.99 -5.72
CA ASN A 41 -1.23 -9.70 -6.70
C ASN A 41 0.25 -9.33 -6.53
N LYS A 42 1.15 -10.32 -6.60
CA LYS A 42 2.60 -10.09 -6.53
C LYS A 42 3.11 -9.03 -7.53
N LYS A 43 2.47 -8.91 -8.70
CA LYS A 43 2.83 -7.93 -9.74
C LYS A 43 2.56 -6.48 -9.32
N ASN A 44 1.71 -6.27 -8.32
CA ASN A 44 1.39 -4.94 -7.79
C ASN A 44 2.60 -4.29 -7.07
N LEU A 45 3.71 -5.01 -6.86
CA LEU A 45 4.92 -4.49 -6.22
C LEU A 45 6.03 -4.06 -7.18
N ASN A 46 5.84 -4.17 -8.50
CA ASN A 46 6.94 -4.08 -9.48
C ASN A 46 7.77 -2.77 -9.47
N LYS A 47 7.35 -1.73 -8.74
CA LYS A 47 8.08 -0.46 -8.59
C LYS A 47 8.10 0.08 -7.15
N SER A 48 7.71 -0.74 -6.17
CA SER A 48 7.63 -0.33 -4.77
C SER A 48 8.98 -0.46 -4.10
N SER A 49 9.44 0.61 -3.43
CA SER A 49 10.64 0.59 -2.58
C SER A 49 10.35 0.18 -1.15
N ILE A 50 9.11 0.35 -0.69
CA ILE A 50 8.64 0.04 0.66
C ILE A 50 7.24 -0.57 0.55
N LEU A 51 6.93 -1.56 1.40
CA LEU A 51 5.58 -2.07 1.57
C LEU A 51 5.02 -1.68 2.95
N VAL A 52 3.84 -1.07 2.98
CA VAL A 52 3.12 -0.80 4.24
C VAL A 52 1.88 -1.67 4.32
N ILE A 53 1.73 -2.43 5.40
CA ILE A 53 0.60 -3.34 5.61
C ILE A 53 -0.29 -2.90 6.79
N SER A 54 -1.57 -3.25 6.71
CA SER A 54 -2.47 -3.20 7.85
C SER A 54 -2.41 -4.51 8.63
N SER A 55 -2.96 -4.51 9.85
CA SER A 55 -3.12 -5.74 10.66
C SER A 55 -4.02 -6.80 10.01
N ALA A 56 -4.85 -6.41 9.03
CA ALA A 56 -5.73 -7.33 8.31
C ALA A 56 -5.00 -8.17 7.24
N ILE A 57 -3.77 -7.79 6.85
CA ILE A 57 -3.01 -8.51 5.84
C ILE A 57 -2.44 -9.81 6.43
N LYS A 58 -2.97 -10.94 5.95
CA LYS A 58 -2.52 -12.28 6.36
C LYS A 58 -1.14 -12.62 5.80
N LYS A 59 -0.40 -13.50 6.50
CA LYS A 59 0.93 -14.00 6.08
C LYS A 59 0.95 -14.67 4.70
N ASN A 60 -0.20 -15.18 4.24
CA ASN A 60 -0.32 -15.81 2.93
C ASN A 60 -0.53 -14.82 1.76
N ASN A 61 -0.67 -13.52 2.04
CA ASN A 61 -0.88 -12.49 1.02
C ASN A 61 0.25 -12.52 -0.02
N PRO A 62 -0.08 -12.53 -1.33
CA PRO A 62 0.91 -12.66 -2.39
C PRO A 62 1.88 -11.47 -2.49
N GLU A 63 1.43 -10.26 -2.17
CA GLU A 63 2.27 -9.05 -2.13
C GLU A 63 3.23 -9.14 -0.95
N LEU A 64 2.75 -9.51 0.25
CA LEU A 64 3.63 -9.67 1.40
C LEU A 64 4.72 -10.73 1.16
N LYS A 65 4.39 -11.88 0.57
CA LYS A 65 5.38 -12.89 0.21
C LYS A 65 6.38 -12.37 -0.83
N GLN A 66 5.91 -11.62 -1.82
CA GLN A 66 6.77 -11.07 -2.87
C GLN A 66 7.69 -9.97 -2.33
N ALA A 67 7.21 -9.09 -1.45
CA ALA A 67 8.03 -8.08 -0.79
C ALA A 67 9.19 -8.71 -0.02
N LYS A 68 8.93 -9.80 0.72
CA LYS A 68 9.98 -10.57 1.39
C LYS A 68 11.01 -11.15 0.42
N LYS A 69 10.57 -11.70 -0.72
CA LYS A 69 11.48 -12.23 -1.76
C LYS A 69 12.35 -11.14 -2.38
N LEU A 70 11.84 -9.92 -2.47
CA LEU A 70 12.54 -8.76 -3.01
C LEU A 70 13.35 -8.00 -1.94
N ASN A 71 13.37 -8.48 -0.69
CA ASN A 71 13.96 -7.78 0.46
C ASN A 71 13.48 -6.33 0.61
N LEU A 72 12.21 -6.06 0.28
CA LEU A 72 11.62 -4.75 0.53
C LEU A 72 11.42 -4.55 2.04
N PRO A 73 11.75 -3.37 2.58
CA PRO A 73 11.31 -2.97 3.91
C PRO A 73 9.79 -3.07 4.02
N ILE A 74 9.32 -3.72 5.09
CA ILE A 74 7.90 -3.89 5.37
C ILE A 74 7.60 -3.19 6.69
N TYR A 75 6.71 -2.20 6.66
CA TYR A 75 6.24 -1.50 7.85
C TYR A 75 4.76 -1.79 8.08
N SER A 76 4.36 -1.81 9.34
CA SER A 76 2.97 -1.68 9.72
C SER A 76 2.51 -0.23 9.53
N ARG A 77 1.18 -0.03 9.46
CA ARG A 77 0.59 1.31 9.48
C ARG A 77 1.08 2.16 10.66
N GLY A 78 1.22 1.57 11.85
CA GLY A 78 1.61 2.29 13.07
C GLY A 78 3.05 2.76 13.02
N GLU A 79 3.97 1.87 12.60
CA GLU A 79 5.37 2.23 12.40
C GLU A 79 5.52 3.35 11.37
N MET A 80 4.76 3.28 10.27
CA MET A 80 4.83 4.33 9.25
C MET A 80 4.37 5.68 9.80
N LEU A 81 3.28 5.72 10.57
CA LEU A 81 2.77 6.95 11.18
C LEU A 81 3.73 7.55 12.22
N GLY A 82 4.49 6.73 12.94
CA GLY A 82 5.47 7.21 13.91
C GLY A 82 6.75 7.78 13.30
N ASN A 83 6.97 7.59 11.99
CA ASN A 83 8.13 8.08 11.25
C ASN A 83 7.80 9.25 10.30
N ILE A 84 6.59 9.81 10.39
CA ILE A 84 6.14 10.96 9.59
C ILE A 84 6.22 12.24 10.42
#